data_AF-A0AAN6KKB1-F1
#
_entry.id   AF-A0AAN6KKB1-F1
#
_cell.length_a   1.000
_cell.length_b   1.000
_cell.length_c   1.000
_cell.angle_alpha   90.00
_cell.angle_beta   90.00
_cell.angle_gamma   90.00
#
_symmetry.space_group_name_H-M   'P 1'
#
loop_
_entity.id
_entity.type
_entity.pdbx_description
1 polymer ?
#
loop_
_entity_poly.entity_id
_entity_poly.type
_entity_poly.pdbx_seq_one_letter_code
_entity_poly.pdbx_strand_id
1 'polypeptide(L)'
;MDQCARCHKTAGTNTPLLRCANCQDAKYCSRACQRSDWKEHKLVCGHAGPETNLSDAHTPAPSTDATATAPTPESAAPNPANTRPKIVLLSLAKQPWFDESYSPLLTLLKSKADVTEVTDRDEAYDLLTLANPTTPGIILATNQALTEPKYTTLQRKAVDYVRHHGGTLILMALFSSYARPPNIKTLFQAFGLPWVSGDYHRTEFHVNTAATHVRTEGLVPSYS
;
A
#
# COMPACT_ATOMS: atom_id res chain seq x y z
N MET A 1 4.35 3.95 -22.38
CA MET A 1 4.76 5.23 -23.00
C MET A 1 5.88 5.82 -22.18
N ASP A 2 7.02 6.15 -22.78
CA ASP A 2 8.15 6.75 -22.07
C ASP A 2 7.87 8.24 -21.83
N GLN A 3 7.75 8.65 -20.56
CA GLN A 3 7.43 10.02 -20.16
C GLN A 3 8.44 10.57 -19.13
N CYS A 4 8.66 11.88 -19.17
CA CYS A 4 9.46 12.57 -18.16
C CYS A 4 8.78 12.52 -16.79
N ALA A 5 9.49 12.06 -15.76
CA ALA A 5 8.98 11.93 -14.39
C ALA A 5 8.51 13.27 -13.80
N ARG A 6 9.09 14.40 -14.24
CA ARG A 6 8.76 15.73 -13.70
C ARG A 6 7.68 16.49 -14.45
N CYS A 7 7.74 16.51 -15.78
CA CYS A 7 6.87 17.36 -16.61
C CYS A 7 5.91 16.56 -17.49
N HIS A 8 5.94 15.24 -17.39
CA HIS A 8 5.07 14.28 -18.08
C HIS A 8 5.09 14.36 -19.62
N LYS A 9 6.02 15.12 -20.21
CA LYS A 9 6.25 15.11 -21.66
C LYS A 9 6.66 13.70 -22.10
N THR A 10 5.93 13.18 -23.08
CA THR A 10 6.27 11.94 -23.79
C THR A 10 7.57 12.11 -24.56
N ALA A 11 8.36 11.04 -24.60
CA ALA A 11 9.56 10.97 -25.43
C ALA A 11 9.17 11.17 -26.90
N GLY A 12 9.77 12.17 -27.55
CA GLY A 12 9.65 12.35 -28.99
C GLY A 12 10.52 11.33 -29.73
N THR A 13 10.20 11.05 -30.99
CA THR A 13 10.94 10.12 -31.85
C THR A 13 12.44 10.45 -31.97
N ASN A 14 12.83 11.72 -31.78
CA ASN A 14 14.21 12.20 -31.86
C ASN A 14 14.77 12.74 -30.53
N THR A 15 14.15 12.48 -29.38
CA THR A 15 14.67 12.98 -28.08
C THR A 15 14.63 11.88 -27.02
N PRO A 16 15.70 11.08 -26.89
CA PRO A 16 15.76 10.05 -25.86
C PRO A 16 15.73 10.69 -24.47
N LEU A 17 14.96 10.11 -23.55
CA LEU A 17 14.92 10.57 -22.17
C LEU A 17 16.20 10.16 -21.43
N LEU A 18 16.75 11.09 -20.65
CA LEU A 18 17.85 10.84 -19.75
C LEU A 18 17.38 9.98 -18.58
N ARG A 19 18.10 8.92 -18.27
CA ARG A 19 17.84 8.13 -17.07
C ARG A 19 18.61 8.70 -15.89
N CYS A 20 18.08 8.55 -14.68
CA CYS A 20 18.85 8.83 -13.48
C CYS A 20 20.11 7.96 -13.47
N ALA A 21 21.29 8.57 -13.33
CA ALA A 21 22.56 7.85 -13.36
C ALA A 21 22.70 6.80 -12.24
N ASN A 22 21.93 6.97 -11.16
CA ASN A 22 21.94 6.07 -10.02
C ASN A 22 20.95 4.91 -10.19
N CYS A 23 19.64 5.16 -10.05
CA CYS A 23 18.65 4.08 -10.10
C CYS A 23 18.30 3.61 -11.52
N GLN A 24 18.62 4.36 -12.57
CA GLN A 24 18.23 4.10 -13.97
C GLN A 24 16.72 3.97 -14.26
N ASP A 25 15.87 4.02 -13.23
CA ASP A 25 14.41 3.86 -13.29
C ASP A 25 13.70 5.15 -13.71
N ALA A 26 14.06 6.28 -13.11
CA ALA A 26 13.45 7.57 -13.44
C ALA A 26 14.01 8.14 -14.74
N LYS A 27 13.11 8.62 -15.62
CA LYS A 27 13.42 9.20 -16.94
C LYS A 27 13.09 10.69 -16.98
N TYR A 28 13.94 11.49 -17.61
CA TYR A 28 13.82 12.96 -17.66
C TYR A 28 14.11 13.50 -19.05
N CYS A 29 13.34 14.51 -19.49
CA CYS A 29 13.62 15.18 -20.76
C CYS A 29 14.83 16.14 -20.69
N SER A 30 15.30 16.48 -19.49
CA SER A 30 16.48 17.33 -19.27
C SER A 30 17.02 17.19 -17.85
N ARG A 31 18.31 17.53 -17.64
CA ARG A 31 18.91 17.67 -16.29
C ARG A 31 18.16 18.68 -15.41
N ALA A 32 17.50 19.67 -16.00
CA ALA A 32 16.65 20.60 -15.26
C ALA A 32 15.44 19.89 -14.65
N CYS A 33 14.75 19.04 -15.43
CA CYS A 33 13.65 18.22 -14.91
C CYS A 33 14.10 17.25 -13.83
N GLN A 34 15.27 16.63 -13.98
CA GLN A 34 15.84 15.74 -12.95
C GLN A 34 16.10 16.49 -11.62
N ARG A 35 16.72 17.67 -11.67
CA ARG A 35 16.99 18.46 -10.45
C ARG A 35 15.72 18.97 -9.79
N SER A 36 14.73 19.40 -10.57
CA SER A 36 13.43 19.82 -10.03
C SER A 36 12.69 18.66 -9.38
N ASP A 37 12.82 17.45 -9.92
CA ASP A 37 12.26 16.25 -9.32
C ASP A 37 13.05 15.76 -8.11
N TRP A 38 14.31 16.17 -7.95
CA TRP A 38 15.23 15.64 -6.94
C TRP A 38 14.67 15.63 -5.52
N LYS A 39 13.86 16.63 -5.13
CA LYS A 39 13.25 16.66 -3.79
C LYS A 39 12.37 15.44 -3.52
N GLU A 40 11.63 14.99 -4.53
CA GLU A 40 10.72 13.85 -4.47
C GLU A 40 11.47 12.57 -4.91
N HIS A 41 12.21 12.64 -6.01
CA HIS A 41 12.95 11.51 -6.55
C HIS A 41 14.03 10.99 -5.61
N LYS A 42 14.76 11.83 -4.86
CA LYS A 42 15.81 11.34 -3.94
C LYS A 42 15.29 10.39 -2.85
N LEU A 43 13.99 10.46 -2.56
CA LEU A 43 13.33 9.59 -1.58
C LEU A 43 13.13 8.17 -2.14
N VAL A 44 13.17 8.01 -3.46
CA VAL A 44 12.99 6.71 -4.17
C VAL A 44 14.18 6.34 -5.06
N CYS A 45 15.12 7.27 -5.26
CA CYS A 45 16.35 7.06 -6.01
C CYS A 45 17.29 6.30 -5.08
N GLY A 46 17.38 4.98 -5.25
CA GLY A 46 18.14 4.05 -4.39
C GLY A 46 19.60 4.45 -4.14
N HIS A 47 19.82 5.40 -3.25
CA HIS A 47 21.09 5.64 -2.57
C HIS A 47 20.81 5.51 -1.08
N ALA A 48 21.16 4.36 -0.52
CA ALA A 48 21.98 4.41 0.68
C ALA A 48 23.20 5.27 0.31
N GLY A 49 23.31 6.47 0.89
CA GLY A 49 24.48 7.33 0.67
C GLY A 49 25.76 6.63 1.12
N PRO A 50 26.94 7.07 0.66
CA PRO A 50 28.20 6.52 1.13
C PRO A 50 28.32 6.77 2.63
N GLU A 51 28.33 5.71 3.41
CA GLU A 51 28.64 5.77 4.84
C GLU A 51 30.01 6.42 5.01
N THR A 52 30.04 7.50 5.79
CA THR A 52 31.28 8.10 6.23
C THR A 52 31.99 7.10 7.15
N ASN A 53 33.00 6.45 6.59
CA ASN A 53 34.06 5.77 7.33
C ASN A 53 34.64 6.72 8.38
N LEU A 54 34.48 6.36 9.65
CA LEU A 54 35.45 6.65 10.70
C LEU A 54 35.95 5.29 11.19
N SER A 55 37.03 4.81 10.57
CA SER A 55 37.84 3.72 11.10
C SER A 55 39.10 4.29 11.76
N ASP A 56 39.69 3.42 12.58
CA ASP A 56 41.04 3.43 13.18
C ASP A 56 41.08 3.94 14.64
N ALA A 57 41.63 3.22 15.63
CA ALA A 57 42.45 1.99 15.66
C ALA A 57 42.48 1.45 17.12
N HIS A 58 42.31 0.14 17.36
CA HIS A 58 43.34 -0.91 17.56
C HIS A 58 43.93 -0.96 19.01
N THR A 59 43.54 -1.86 19.94
CA THR A 59 43.98 -3.28 20.18
C THR A 59 44.91 -3.38 21.43
N PRO A 60 45.18 -4.54 22.14
CA PRO A 60 44.56 -5.88 22.26
C PRO A 60 44.23 -6.39 23.71
N ALA A 61 43.36 -7.43 23.78
CA ALA A 61 43.41 -8.79 24.45
C ALA A 61 44.08 -9.02 25.85
N PRO A 62 43.85 -10.15 26.59
CA PRO A 62 43.29 -11.43 26.13
C PRO A 62 42.43 -12.31 27.12
N SER A 63 41.81 -13.35 26.51
CA SER A 63 41.65 -14.76 26.96
C SER A 63 40.53 -15.29 27.91
N THR A 64 40.09 -16.50 27.51
CA THR A 64 39.45 -17.66 28.21
C THR A 64 37.92 -17.70 28.24
N ASP A 65 37.21 -18.83 28.08
CA ASP A 65 37.42 -20.18 27.49
C ASP A 65 36.01 -20.83 27.45
N ALA A 66 35.86 -21.93 26.70
CA ALA A 66 34.83 -22.98 26.84
C ALA A 66 33.38 -22.77 26.31
N THR A 67 33.16 -23.36 25.14
CA THR A 67 32.23 -24.47 24.84
C THR A 67 30.81 -24.47 25.42
N ALA A 68 29.79 -24.36 24.54
CA ALA A 68 28.64 -25.28 24.48
C ALA A 68 27.76 -24.98 23.26
N THR A 69 27.83 -25.87 22.26
CA THR A 69 26.91 -25.92 21.12
C THR A 69 25.56 -26.44 21.57
N ALA A 70 24.50 -25.63 21.44
CA ALA A 70 23.12 -26.07 21.58
C ALA A 70 22.44 -26.07 20.19
N PRO A 71 21.65 -27.10 19.85
CA PRO A 71 21.09 -27.26 18.52
C PRO A 71 20.00 -26.22 18.26
N THR A 72 20.04 -25.69 17.04
CA THR A 72 19.01 -24.93 16.34
C THR A 72 17.63 -25.57 16.54
N PRO A 73 16.57 -24.83 16.90
CA PRO A 73 15.21 -25.31 16.68
C PRO A 73 14.99 -25.31 15.17
N GLU A 74 15.02 -26.52 14.65
CA GLU A 74 14.62 -26.93 13.33
C GLU A 74 13.31 -26.26 12.92
N SER A 75 13.35 -25.71 11.71
CA SER A 75 12.25 -25.10 10.99
C SER A 75 11.03 -26.01 11.01
N ALA A 76 10.07 -25.71 11.88
CA ALA A 76 8.73 -26.23 11.75
C ALA A 76 8.10 -25.58 10.51
N ALA A 77 8.12 -26.30 9.39
CA ALA A 77 7.34 -25.94 8.21
C ALA A 77 5.87 -25.73 8.63
N PRO A 78 5.22 -24.62 8.23
CA PRO A 78 3.85 -24.35 8.63
C PRO A 78 2.90 -25.40 8.03
N ASN A 79 2.16 -26.07 8.91
CA ASN A 79 1.10 -27.01 8.57
C ASN A 79 0.00 -26.28 7.77
N PRO A 80 -0.31 -26.64 6.51
CA PRO A 80 -1.17 -25.85 5.62
C PRO A 80 -2.69 -25.92 5.94
N ALA A 81 -3.08 -26.52 7.07
CA ALA A 81 -4.48 -26.90 7.30
C ALA A 81 -5.34 -25.89 8.08
N ASN A 82 -4.83 -24.70 8.49
CA ASN A 82 -5.68 -23.75 9.23
C ASN A 82 -5.15 -22.29 9.24
N THR A 83 -4.82 -21.72 8.09
CA THR A 83 -4.41 -20.31 8.03
C THR A 83 -5.65 -19.40 8.02
N ARG A 84 -5.78 -18.60 9.09
CA ARG A 84 -6.80 -17.52 9.13
C ARG A 84 -6.52 -16.51 8.01
N PRO A 85 -7.57 -15.92 7.40
CA PRO A 85 -7.38 -14.86 6.42
C PRO A 85 -6.53 -13.73 6.99
N LYS A 86 -5.61 -13.16 6.20
CA LYS A 86 -4.83 -11.99 6.57
C LYS A 86 -5.52 -10.73 6.08
N ILE A 87 -5.81 -9.81 6.99
CA ILE A 87 -6.47 -8.55 6.72
C ILE A 87 -5.59 -7.42 7.26
N VAL A 88 -5.34 -6.40 6.43
CA VAL A 88 -4.62 -5.20 6.85
C VAL A 88 -5.57 -4.01 6.87
N LEU A 89 -5.65 -3.30 8.00
CA LEU A 89 -6.32 -2.02 8.10
C LEU A 89 -5.34 -0.93 7.63
N LEU A 90 -5.65 -0.25 6.52
CA LEU A 90 -4.87 0.88 6.04
C LEU A 90 -5.46 2.18 6.60
N SER A 91 -4.82 2.69 7.66
CA SER A 91 -5.34 3.70 8.57
C SER A 91 -4.52 5.01 8.57
N LEU A 92 -4.05 5.45 7.40
CA LEU A 92 -3.14 6.60 7.22
C LEU A 92 -3.67 7.96 7.69
N ALA A 93 -4.99 8.12 7.87
CA ALA A 93 -5.63 9.34 8.38
C ALA A 93 -6.63 9.01 9.51
N LYS A 94 -6.28 8.04 10.37
CA LYS A 94 -7.10 7.57 11.48
C LYS A 94 -7.48 8.70 12.43
N GLN A 95 -8.76 8.74 12.82
CA GLN A 95 -9.23 9.65 13.85
C GLN A 95 -9.05 9.02 15.24
N PRO A 96 -8.77 9.80 16.30
CA PRO A 96 -8.50 9.25 17.65
C PRO A 96 -9.62 8.37 18.22
N TRP A 97 -10.87 8.64 17.84
CA TRP A 97 -12.07 7.92 18.29
C TRP A 97 -12.44 6.72 17.40
N PHE A 98 -11.67 6.43 16.34
CA PHE A 98 -11.99 5.39 15.37
C PHE A 98 -12.15 4.02 16.04
N ASP A 99 -11.20 3.62 16.89
CA ASP A 99 -11.21 2.28 17.49
C ASP A 99 -12.40 2.07 18.41
N GLU A 100 -12.77 3.10 19.18
CA GLU A 100 -13.95 3.07 20.03
C GLU A 100 -15.23 2.94 19.19
N SER A 101 -15.36 3.78 18.16
CA SER A 101 -16.56 3.82 17.31
C SER A 101 -16.77 2.54 16.49
N TYR A 102 -15.69 1.88 16.07
CA TYR A 102 -15.72 0.66 15.27
C TYR A 102 -15.38 -0.61 16.08
N SER A 103 -15.31 -0.52 17.41
CA SER A 103 -14.91 -1.64 18.29
C SER A 103 -15.66 -2.96 18.02
N PRO A 104 -17.01 -2.97 17.85
CA PRO A 104 -17.73 -4.22 17.55
C PRO A 104 -17.27 -4.88 16.25
N LEU A 105 -17.06 -4.07 15.20
CA LEU A 105 -16.60 -4.55 13.89
C LEU A 105 -15.16 -5.05 13.95
N LEU A 106 -14.26 -4.29 14.58
CA LEU A 106 -12.85 -4.65 14.72
C LEU A 106 -12.69 -5.93 15.55
N THR A 107 -13.48 -6.09 16.62
CA THR A 107 -13.51 -7.30 17.44
C THR A 107 -13.98 -8.51 16.62
N LEU A 108 -15.05 -8.35 15.83
CA LEU A 108 -15.54 -9.43 14.97
C LEU A 108 -14.49 -9.84 13.92
N LEU A 109 -13.86 -8.87 13.24
CA LEU A 109 -12.77 -9.13 12.29
C LEU A 109 -11.61 -9.88 12.95
N LYS A 110 -11.14 -9.41 14.11
CA LYS A 110 -10.08 -10.06 14.90
C LYS A 110 -10.46 -11.45 15.43
N SER A 111 -11.75 -11.80 15.48
CA SER A 111 -12.19 -13.16 15.81
C SER A 111 -12.13 -14.14 14.62
N LYS A 112 -12.12 -13.62 13.39
CA LYS A 112 -12.20 -14.42 12.14
C LYS A 112 -10.93 -14.39 11.30
N ALA A 113 -10.12 -13.34 11.42
CA ALA A 113 -8.93 -13.10 10.60
C ALA A 113 -7.72 -12.74 11.47
N ASP A 114 -6.52 -12.88 10.91
CA ASP A 114 -5.31 -12.23 11.42
C ASP A 114 -5.35 -10.78 10.91
N VAL A 115 -5.53 -9.83 11.83
CA VAL A 115 -5.76 -8.42 11.50
C VAL A 115 -4.60 -7.57 12.00
N THR A 116 -3.90 -6.93 11.08
CA THR A 116 -2.87 -5.91 11.37
C THR A 116 -3.36 -4.52 10.96
N GLU A 117 -2.71 -3.48 11.46
CA GLU A 117 -2.99 -2.10 11.08
C GLU A 117 -1.71 -1.42 10.63
N VAL A 118 -1.81 -0.65 9.54
CA VAL A 118 -0.74 0.19 8.99
C VAL A 118 -1.21 1.64 9.04
N THR A 119 -0.50 2.44 9.82
CA THR A 119 -0.72 3.89 9.95
C THR A 119 0.40 4.72 9.33
N ASP A 120 1.55 4.12 9.08
CA ASP A 120 2.70 4.78 8.48
C ASP A 120 2.66 4.72 6.94
N ARG A 121 3.19 5.77 6.29
CA ARG A 121 3.17 5.91 4.84
C ARG A 121 4.12 4.93 4.15
N ASP A 122 5.29 4.70 4.71
CA ASP A 122 6.34 3.89 4.08
C ASP A 122 6.01 2.40 4.26
N GLU A 123 5.50 2.01 5.42
CA GLU A 123 4.90 0.67 5.63
C GLU A 123 3.75 0.39 4.64
N ALA A 124 2.89 1.39 4.37
CA ALA A 124 1.82 1.25 3.39
C ALA A 124 2.35 1.10 1.96
N TYR A 125 3.47 1.74 1.63
CA TYR A 125 4.10 1.60 0.32
C TYR A 125 4.63 0.18 0.13
N ASP A 126 5.32 -0.35 1.14
CA ASP A 126 5.88 -1.70 1.13
C ASP A 126 4.77 -2.75 1.08
N LEU A 127 3.72 -2.59 1.88
CA LEU A 127 2.52 -3.44 1.86
C LEU A 127 1.94 -3.58 0.44
N LEU A 128 1.81 -2.46 -0.27
CA LEU A 128 1.20 -2.42 -1.60
C LEU A 128 2.15 -2.89 -2.71
N THR A 129 3.48 -2.77 -2.51
CA THR A 129 4.49 -3.08 -3.54
C THR A 129 5.03 -4.50 -3.43
N LEU A 130 5.23 -4.99 -2.20
CA LEU A 130 5.82 -6.30 -1.91
C LEU A 130 4.77 -7.40 -1.74
N ALA A 131 3.52 -7.12 -2.10
CA ALA A 131 2.43 -8.06 -2.02
C ALA A 131 2.73 -9.34 -2.80
N ASN A 132 2.68 -10.48 -2.10
CA ASN A 132 2.91 -11.80 -2.68
C ASN A 132 1.77 -12.16 -3.67
N PRO A 133 2.06 -12.36 -4.97
CA PRO A 133 1.04 -12.69 -5.97
C PRO A 133 0.33 -14.03 -5.73
N THR A 134 0.91 -14.93 -4.94
CA THR A 134 0.34 -16.27 -4.66
C THR A 134 -0.60 -16.30 -3.46
N THR A 135 -0.54 -15.27 -2.59
CA THR A 135 -1.44 -15.11 -1.45
C THR A 135 -1.86 -13.64 -1.35
N PRO A 136 -2.66 -13.15 -2.31
CA PRO A 136 -3.08 -11.76 -2.31
C PRO A 136 -3.84 -11.44 -1.03
N GLY A 137 -3.36 -10.44 -0.29
CA GLY A 137 -3.98 -10.00 0.96
C GLY A 137 -5.32 -9.29 0.74
N ILE A 138 -6.00 -9.01 1.86
CA ILE A 138 -7.16 -8.12 1.90
C ILE A 138 -6.73 -6.85 2.62
N ILE A 139 -6.92 -5.69 1.99
CA ILE A 139 -6.65 -4.38 2.58
C ILE A 139 -7.98 -3.65 2.77
N LEU A 140 -8.24 -3.21 4.00
CA LEU A 140 -9.37 -2.37 4.35
C LEU A 140 -8.86 -0.92 4.46
N ALA A 141 -9.13 -0.08 3.47
CA ALA A 141 -8.85 1.36 3.57
C ALA A 141 -9.92 2.01 4.45
N THR A 142 -9.55 2.34 5.69
CA THR A 142 -10.48 2.74 6.75
C THR A 142 -10.86 4.22 6.71
N ASN A 143 -10.19 5.01 5.87
CA ASN A 143 -10.35 6.45 5.75
C ASN A 143 -10.01 6.93 4.32
N GLN A 144 -10.15 8.23 4.09
CA GLN A 144 -10.05 8.87 2.78
C GLN A 144 -8.63 9.01 2.22
N ALA A 145 -7.58 8.57 2.92
CA ALA A 145 -6.19 8.91 2.58
C ALA A 145 -5.85 8.66 1.10
N LEU A 146 -6.23 7.53 0.52
CA LEU A 146 -5.94 7.23 -0.90
C LEU A 146 -6.58 8.20 -1.91
N THR A 147 -7.52 9.04 -1.48
CA THR A 147 -8.12 10.11 -2.29
C THR A 147 -7.32 11.42 -2.23
N GLU A 148 -6.43 11.60 -1.25
CA GLU A 148 -5.78 12.89 -1.01
C GLU A 148 -4.50 13.05 -1.86
N PRO A 149 -4.22 14.27 -2.38
CA PRO A 149 -3.06 14.50 -3.25
C PRO A 149 -1.71 14.07 -2.66
N LYS A 150 -1.52 14.22 -1.34
CA LYS A 150 -0.29 13.80 -0.64
C LYS A 150 -0.02 12.29 -0.67
N TYR A 151 -1.03 11.47 -1.00
CA TYR A 151 -0.90 10.01 -1.10
C TYR A 151 -1.02 9.50 -2.55
N THR A 152 -0.83 10.36 -3.56
CA THR A 152 -0.94 9.97 -4.99
C THR A 152 -0.05 8.78 -5.36
N THR A 153 1.16 8.66 -4.78
CA THR A 153 2.03 7.51 -5.00
C THR A 153 1.42 6.22 -4.45
N LEU A 154 0.88 6.25 -3.23
CA LEU A 154 0.18 5.11 -2.62
C LEU A 154 -1.09 4.75 -3.38
N GLN A 155 -1.82 5.75 -3.89
CA GLN A 155 -2.98 5.52 -4.75
C GLN A 155 -2.59 4.69 -5.98
N ARG A 156 -1.50 5.05 -6.67
CA ARG A 156 -1.01 4.27 -7.82
C ARG A 156 -0.63 2.85 -7.43
N LYS A 157 0.05 2.68 -6.29
CA LYS A 157 0.39 1.35 -5.77
C LYS A 157 -0.83 0.53 -5.36
N ALA A 158 -1.89 1.17 -4.87
CA ALA A 158 -3.16 0.51 -4.59
C ALA A 158 -3.86 0.04 -5.88
N VAL A 159 -3.77 0.83 -6.97
CA VAL A 159 -4.23 0.40 -8.29
C VAL A 159 -3.42 -0.79 -8.79
N ASP A 160 -2.09 -0.73 -8.71
CA ASP A 160 -1.20 -1.84 -9.11
C ASP A 160 -1.50 -3.11 -8.30
N TYR A 161 -1.65 -2.97 -6.97
CA TYR A 161 -2.00 -4.05 -6.04
C TYR A 161 -3.26 -4.80 -6.48
N VAL A 162 -4.33 -4.07 -6.78
CA VAL A 162 -5.60 -4.68 -7.21
C VAL A 162 -5.48 -5.29 -8.62
N ARG A 163 -4.87 -4.59 -9.57
CA ARG A 163 -4.86 -5.01 -10.99
C ARG A 163 -3.82 -6.06 -11.33
N HIS A 164 -2.69 -6.06 -10.64
CA HIS A 164 -1.51 -6.84 -11.03
C HIS A 164 -1.07 -7.84 -9.97
N HIS A 165 -1.31 -7.56 -8.69
CA HIS A 165 -0.99 -8.50 -7.60
C HIS A 165 -2.18 -9.38 -7.18
N GLY A 166 -3.37 -9.17 -7.77
CA GLY A 166 -4.59 -9.91 -7.43
C GLY A 166 -5.16 -9.56 -6.05
N GLY A 167 -4.69 -8.47 -5.44
CA GLY A 167 -5.07 -8.01 -4.12
C GLY A 167 -6.51 -7.50 -4.03
N THR A 168 -7.14 -7.65 -2.87
CA THR A 168 -8.47 -7.07 -2.61
C THR A 168 -8.34 -5.78 -1.80
N LEU A 169 -8.93 -4.69 -2.30
CA LEU A 169 -9.02 -3.42 -1.58
C LEU A 169 -10.48 -3.09 -1.29
N ILE A 170 -10.82 -2.88 -0.02
CA ILE A 170 -12.17 -2.50 0.43
C ILE A 170 -12.11 -1.09 1.02
N LEU A 171 -12.90 -0.17 0.47
CA LEU A 171 -13.06 1.18 1.00
C LEU A 171 -14.20 1.16 2.03
N MET A 172 -13.94 1.57 3.27
CA MET A 172 -14.93 1.44 4.34
C MET A 172 -14.76 2.49 5.44
N ALA A 173 -15.66 2.44 6.42
CA ALA A 173 -15.66 3.28 7.62
C ALA A 173 -15.61 4.77 7.29
N LEU A 174 -14.53 5.48 7.65
CA LEU A 174 -14.44 6.94 7.49
C LEU A 174 -14.21 7.38 6.05
N PHE A 175 -13.96 6.44 5.12
CA PHE A 175 -13.74 6.76 3.72
C PHE A 175 -14.85 7.66 3.16
N SER A 176 -16.11 7.23 3.24
CA SER A 176 -17.23 7.98 2.64
C SER A 176 -17.54 9.29 3.37
N SER A 177 -17.22 9.39 4.66
CA SER A 177 -17.48 10.60 5.46
C SER A 177 -16.45 11.70 5.22
N TYR A 178 -15.20 11.35 4.90
CA TYR A 178 -14.10 12.32 4.77
C TYR A 178 -13.59 12.49 3.34
N ALA A 179 -13.88 11.57 2.43
CA ALA A 179 -13.48 11.69 1.04
C ALA A 179 -14.26 12.80 0.34
N ARG A 180 -13.55 13.75 -0.26
CA ARG A 180 -14.17 14.86 -0.99
C ARG A 180 -14.68 14.38 -2.35
N PRO A 181 -15.87 14.82 -2.82
CA PRO A 181 -16.45 14.32 -4.06
C PRO A 181 -15.54 14.39 -5.31
N PRO A 182 -14.78 15.49 -5.56
CA PRO A 182 -13.86 15.53 -6.69
C PRO A 182 -12.74 14.48 -6.58
N ASN A 183 -12.28 14.18 -5.37
CA ASN A 183 -11.21 13.24 -5.12
C ASN A 183 -11.70 11.78 -5.21
N ILE A 184 -12.95 11.52 -4.85
CA ILE A 184 -13.61 10.21 -5.05
C ILE A 184 -13.62 9.87 -6.54
N LYS A 185 -14.07 10.82 -7.38
CA LYS A 185 -14.05 10.65 -8.84
C LYS A 185 -12.65 10.34 -9.35
N THR A 186 -11.65 11.13 -8.92
CA THR A 186 -10.25 10.90 -9.32
C THR A 186 -9.75 9.52 -8.90
N LEU A 187 -10.04 9.06 -7.67
CA LEU A 187 -9.66 7.73 -7.19
C LEU A 187 -10.26 6.63 -8.08
N PHE A 188 -11.58 6.64 -8.29
CA PHE A 188 -12.24 5.58 -9.06
C PHE A 188 -11.84 5.59 -10.53
N GLN A 189 -11.59 6.77 -11.12
CA GLN A 189 -11.00 6.88 -12.46
C GLN A 189 -9.61 6.21 -12.54
N ALA A 190 -8.78 6.33 -11.50
CA ALA A 190 -7.49 5.62 -11.46
C ALA A 190 -7.67 4.10 -11.47
N PHE A 191 -8.71 3.59 -10.79
CA PHE A 191 -9.14 2.18 -10.86
C PHE A 191 -9.87 1.82 -12.16
N GLY A 192 -10.13 2.78 -13.06
CA GLY A 192 -10.86 2.54 -14.31
C GLY A 192 -12.35 2.30 -14.10
N LEU A 193 -12.87 2.69 -12.94
CA LEU A 193 -14.26 2.56 -12.57
C LEU A 193 -15.00 3.88 -12.91
N PRO A 194 -16.22 3.80 -13.48
CA PRO A 194 -17.00 4.98 -13.86
C PRO A 194 -17.70 5.65 -12.66
N TRP A 195 -17.36 5.26 -11.44
CA TRP A 195 -18.08 5.67 -10.23
C TRP A 195 -17.80 7.12 -9.86
N VAL A 196 -18.85 7.78 -9.37
CA VAL A 196 -18.84 9.16 -8.88
C VAL A 196 -19.58 9.24 -7.55
N SER A 197 -19.35 10.30 -6.80
CA SER A 197 -20.20 10.61 -5.65
C SER A 197 -21.63 10.90 -6.09
N GLY A 198 -22.59 10.42 -5.31
CA GLY A 198 -24.01 10.73 -5.46
C GLY A 198 -24.61 11.17 -4.13
N ASP A 199 -25.87 11.58 -4.18
CA ASP A 199 -26.61 11.99 -3.00
C ASP A 199 -26.92 10.78 -2.10
N TYR A 200 -26.84 11.00 -0.80
CA TYR A 200 -27.24 9.99 0.18
C TYR A 200 -28.77 9.99 0.29
N HIS A 201 -29.39 8.94 -0.25
CA HIS A 201 -30.82 8.72 -0.12
C HIS A 201 -31.07 7.56 0.86
N ARG A 202 -32.09 7.70 1.71
CA ARG A 202 -32.69 6.52 2.34
C ARG A 202 -33.44 5.77 1.24
N THR A 203 -32.82 4.71 0.75
CA THR A 203 -33.34 3.84 -0.29
C THR A 203 -33.08 2.39 0.09
N GLU A 204 -33.80 1.48 -0.55
CA GLU A 204 -33.49 0.07 -0.47
C GLU A 204 -32.26 -0.23 -1.35
N PHE A 205 -31.32 -0.97 -0.78
CA PHE A 205 -30.14 -1.49 -1.46
C PHE A 205 -30.28 -3.01 -1.57
N HIS A 206 -29.85 -3.56 -2.70
CA HIS A 206 -29.88 -5.00 -2.95
C HIS A 206 -28.47 -5.56 -3.10
N VAL A 207 -28.29 -6.81 -2.71
CA VAL A 207 -27.05 -7.55 -2.98
C VAL A 207 -26.82 -7.59 -4.50
N ASN A 208 -25.66 -7.12 -4.94
CA ASN A 208 -25.27 -7.18 -6.34
C ASN A 208 -24.85 -8.61 -6.71
N THR A 209 -25.78 -9.40 -7.24
CA THR A 209 -25.54 -10.79 -7.67
C THR A 209 -24.65 -10.90 -8.91
N ALA A 210 -24.36 -9.79 -9.60
CA ALA A 210 -23.41 -9.77 -10.70
C ALA A 210 -21.95 -9.67 -10.24
N ALA A 211 -21.69 -9.45 -8.94
CA ALA A 211 -20.34 -9.43 -8.38
C ALA A 211 -19.70 -10.82 -8.48
N THR A 212 -18.67 -10.96 -9.30
CA THR A 212 -17.87 -12.19 -9.39
C THR A 212 -16.80 -12.20 -8.29
N HIS A 213 -16.31 -13.39 -7.92
CA HIS A 213 -15.24 -13.59 -6.92
C HIS A 213 -15.59 -13.22 -5.46
N VAL A 214 -16.84 -12.89 -5.16
CA VAL A 214 -17.34 -12.70 -3.80
C VAL A 214 -18.46 -13.70 -3.54
N ARG A 215 -18.36 -14.45 -2.45
CA ARG A 215 -19.44 -15.31 -1.96
C ARG A 215 -20.50 -14.46 -1.30
N THR A 216 -21.69 -14.44 -1.89
CA THR A 216 -22.83 -13.67 -1.39
C THR A 216 -23.81 -14.52 -0.59
N GLU A 217 -23.55 -15.82 -0.44
CA GLU A 217 -24.39 -16.73 0.33
C GLU A 217 -24.46 -16.29 1.80
N GLY A 218 -25.67 -16.19 2.33
CA GLY A 218 -25.91 -15.76 3.71
C GLY A 218 -25.92 -14.25 3.94
N LEU A 219 -25.69 -13.43 2.90
CA LEU A 219 -25.94 -11.99 2.98
C LEU A 219 -27.45 -11.71 2.98
N VAL A 220 -27.87 -10.68 3.71
CA VAL A 220 -29.25 -10.20 3.67
C VAL A 220 -29.53 -9.65 2.25
N PRO A 221 -30.55 -10.14 1.52
CA PRO A 221 -30.75 -9.79 0.12
C PRO A 221 -31.01 -8.31 -0.15
N SER A 222 -31.63 -7.60 0.80
CA SER A 222 -31.81 -6.16 0.76
C SER A 222 -31.78 -5.51 2.14
N TYR A 223 -31.45 -4.22 2.18
CA TYR A 223 -31.48 -3.40 3.40
C TYR A 223 -31.88 -1.95 3.07
N SER A 224 -32.41 -1.22 4.07
CA SER A 224 -32.84 0.18 3.97
C SER A 224 -32.25 1.03 5.09
#